data_AF-A0A5N5TP96-F1
#
_entry.id   AF-A0A5N5TP96-F1
#
_cell.length_a   1.000
_cell.length_b   1.000
_cell.length_c   1.000
_cell.angle_alpha   90.00
_cell.angle_beta   90.00
_cell.angle_gamma   90.00
#
_symmetry.space_group_name_H-M   'P 1'
#
loop_
_entity.id
_entity.type
_entity.pdbx_description
1 polymer ?
#
loop_
_entity_poly.entity_id
_entity_poly.type
_entity_poly.pdbx_seq_one_letter_code
_entity_poly.pdbx_strand_id
1 'polypeptide(L)'
;MMCRGIGDPLVGAYARSYIVHVGLRCKPKETKYIVNAVEDLVTSCKWKLLKQIENSKSTAHYVIIKTVLETFPATDLCLNYKVILQGLDLCFSHGEKPHETLITLADVATKCPPSEEDKFDVLNGAWQLVVRINPAYNHYYLKTATAWLKFTANNFPIRDVDKILGDVLRRLSKSTSANHTFYIPLLSLLTCALSSAPFTEELYTLSSFRSLLSIFQRESVGSVGSNNVGELRKLIEAVIQYHREEFSDLSVVQLLLSLFATLHDGINALTTQDEKRQITYLVNTFIRKVNYGKDFELQLQFYVDARSVFSSLDPVLASLIQHVLRLQMLTYHVVAGHHTGKTAAFERACSAYCFITIPSLSCPISRIKLYMLTGAIAMINNCMGQGDACVKSAVKTILEIPQAFNDSSVPMDEILRTISYVSSFLVAFPDPPDAVRPLYLFRGLEKSLKSLEGILTPSAYCSLNLAVLKGVCSCAMSSLPYHFIKVDGNDILYGGGPDMKAEAEDICTELLSNVLASLKELIGLSDALQVDILCELLEIILQNGDLSDEKLNNLAVSLLTLINNISPNTKLKKNLKLMFEKKKKNEQ
;
A
#
# COMPACT_ATOMS: atom_id res chain seq x y z
N MET A 1 -55.96 -16.61 39.07
CA MET A 1 -56.90 -15.79 39.87
C MET A 1 -56.54 -15.74 41.35
N MET A 2 -56.62 -16.83 42.14
CA MET A 2 -56.37 -16.77 43.60
C MET A 2 -55.04 -16.09 44.01
N CYS A 3 -53.99 -16.21 43.20
CA CYS A 3 -52.68 -15.57 43.39
C CYS A 3 -52.68 -14.02 43.29
N ARG A 4 -53.84 -13.40 42.99
CA ARG A 4 -54.08 -11.95 43.13
C ARG A 4 -54.34 -11.55 44.58
N GLY A 5 -54.78 -12.47 45.43
CA GLY A 5 -54.96 -12.25 46.88
C GLY A 5 -53.66 -12.35 47.71
N ILE A 6 -52.52 -12.64 47.09
CA ILE A 6 -51.21 -12.59 47.78
C ILE A 6 -50.81 -11.13 47.91
N GLY A 7 -51.06 -10.56 49.09
CA GLY A 7 -50.82 -9.15 49.39
C GLY A 7 -49.35 -8.72 49.46
N ASP A 8 -48.40 -9.67 49.62
CA ASP A 8 -46.98 -9.34 49.50
C ASP A 8 -46.54 -9.33 48.02
N PRO A 9 -46.08 -8.18 47.50
CA PRO A 9 -45.07 -8.28 45.93
C PRO A 9 -44.17 -9.51 45.70
N LEU A 10 -43.35 -9.94 46.66
CA LEU A 10 -42.20 -10.81 46.44
C LEU A 10 -42.63 -12.27 46.51
N VAL A 11 -43.40 -12.62 47.55
CA VAL A 11 -44.10 -13.90 47.64
C VAL A 11 -45.08 -14.03 46.48
N GLY A 12 -45.78 -12.94 46.11
CA GLY A 12 -46.65 -12.90 44.94
C GLY A 12 -45.91 -13.18 43.62
N ALA A 13 -44.72 -12.62 43.43
CA ALA A 13 -43.88 -12.89 42.27
C ALA A 13 -43.37 -14.33 42.23
N TYR A 14 -42.77 -14.84 43.32
CA TYR A 14 -42.28 -16.22 43.39
C TYR A 14 -43.40 -17.25 43.19
N ALA A 15 -44.56 -17.04 43.82
CA ALA A 15 -45.72 -17.93 43.65
C ALA A 15 -46.22 -17.96 42.20
N ARG A 16 -46.24 -16.81 41.51
CA ARG A 16 -46.64 -16.74 40.09
C ARG A 16 -45.60 -17.39 39.17
N SER A 17 -44.31 -17.15 39.38
CA SER A 17 -43.24 -17.82 38.62
C SER A 17 -43.25 -19.34 38.81
N TYR A 18 -43.48 -19.82 40.04
CA TYR A 18 -43.66 -21.25 40.31
C TYR A 18 -44.89 -21.83 39.60
N ILE A 19 -46.02 -21.11 39.60
CA ILE A 19 -47.26 -21.54 38.92
C ILE A 19 -47.10 -21.51 37.40
N VAL A 20 -46.34 -20.58 36.82
CA VAL A 20 -45.98 -20.62 35.40
C VAL A 20 -45.11 -21.85 35.09
N HIS A 21 -44.11 -22.15 35.92
CA HIS A 21 -43.24 -23.33 35.75
C HIS A 21 -43.99 -24.66 35.86
N VAL A 22 -44.90 -24.80 36.82
CA VAL A 22 -45.77 -25.99 36.95
C VAL A 22 -46.80 -26.03 35.82
N GLY A 23 -47.40 -24.88 35.48
CA GLY A 23 -48.35 -24.76 34.37
C GLY A 23 -47.77 -25.19 33.03
N LEU A 24 -46.51 -24.82 32.74
CA LEU A 24 -45.80 -25.22 31.52
C LEU A 24 -45.61 -26.75 31.42
N ARG A 25 -45.42 -27.43 32.56
CA ARG A 25 -45.33 -28.90 32.62
C ARG A 25 -46.69 -29.59 32.48
N CYS A 26 -47.73 -29.03 33.10
CA CYS A 26 -49.05 -29.67 33.16
C CYS A 26 -49.98 -29.31 31.99
N LYS A 27 -49.85 -28.12 31.41
CA LYS A 27 -50.65 -27.60 30.29
C LYS A 27 -49.82 -26.70 29.36
N PRO A 28 -48.88 -27.25 28.58
CA PRO A 28 -48.00 -26.47 27.70
C PRO A 28 -48.74 -25.68 26.59
N LYS A 29 -49.98 -26.06 26.23
CA LYS A 29 -50.77 -25.40 25.18
C LYS A 29 -51.65 -24.23 25.65
N GLU A 30 -51.81 -24.00 26.96
CA GLU A 30 -52.78 -23.01 27.49
C GLU A 30 -52.11 -21.69 27.90
N THR A 31 -51.64 -20.89 26.95
CA THR A 31 -50.82 -19.68 27.22
C THR A 31 -51.51 -18.59 28.06
N LYS A 32 -52.84 -18.61 28.20
CA LYS A 32 -53.61 -17.55 28.87
C LYS A 32 -53.24 -17.34 30.35
N TYR A 33 -52.81 -18.38 31.08
CA TYR A 33 -52.35 -18.20 32.47
C TYR A 33 -50.99 -17.48 32.54
N ILE A 34 -50.15 -17.60 31.51
CA ILE A 34 -48.83 -16.95 31.44
C ILE A 34 -49.02 -15.45 31.26
N VAL A 35 -49.88 -15.03 30.32
CA VAL A 35 -50.21 -13.61 30.08
C VAL A 35 -50.75 -12.95 31.36
N ASN A 36 -51.74 -13.58 32.01
CA ASN A 36 -52.29 -13.09 33.28
C ASN A 36 -51.21 -13.01 34.39
N ALA A 37 -50.28 -13.97 34.46
CA ALA A 37 -49.21 -13.95 35.44
C ALA A 37 -48.20 -12.81 35.21
N VAL A 38 -47.93 -12.46 33.95
CA VAL A 38 -47.11 -11.30 33.57
C VAL A 38 -47.84 -10.00 33.90
N GLU A 39 -49.09 -9.81 33.47
CA GLU A 39 -49.91 -8.62 33.80
C GLU A 39 -50.00 -8.37 35.32
N ASP A 40 -50.22 -9.45 36.08
CA ASP A 40 -50.27 -9.43 37.54
C ASP A 40 -48.90 -9.07 38.14
N LEU A 41 -47.80 -9.59 37.59
CA LEU A 41 -46.44 -9.31 38.05
C LEU A 41 -46.04 -7.85 37.79
N VAL A 42 -46.29 -7.32 36.59
CA VAL A 42 -46.14 -5.90 36.26
C VAL A 42 -46.95 -5.02 37.20
N THR A 43 -48.16 -5.46 37.55
CA THR A 43 -49.02 -4.75 38.49
C THR A 43 -48.55 -4.88 39.94
N SER A 44 -47.87 -5.97 40.31
CA SER A 44 -47.23 -6.10 41.63
C SER A 44 -45.93 -5.31 41.77
N CYS A 45 -45.14 -5.12 40.71
CA CYS A 45 -43.97 -4.23 40.74
C CYS A 45 -44.35 -2.79 41.14
N LYS A 46 -45.58 -2.35 40.81
CA LYS A 46 -46.12 -1.03 41.22
C LYS A 46 -46.18 -0.86 42.75
N TRP A 47 -46.50 -1.89 43.54
CA TRP A 47 -46.68 -1.71 45.00
C TRP A 47 -45.38 -1.55 45.80
N LYS A 48 -44.19 -1.92 45.25
CA LYS A 48 -42.90 -1.72 45.97
C LYS A 48 -42.31 -0.33 45.73
N LEU A 49 -42.51 0.19 44.52
CA LEU A 49 -41.88 1.44 44.06
C LEU A 49 -42.76 2.68 44.27
N LEU A 50 -43.97 2.56 44.83
CA LEU A 50 -44.80 3.72 45.19
C LEU A 50 -44.20 4.63 46.30
N LYS A 51 -43.06 4.26 46.90
CA LYS A 51 -42.24 5.16 47.74
C LYS A 51 -41.01 5.74 47.02
N GLN A 52 -40.74 5.34 45.77
CA GLN A 52 -39.65 5.85 44.94
C GLN A 52 -40.10 6.03 43.48
N ILE A 53 -40.64 7.23 43.22
CA ILE A 53 -40.79 7.88 41.91
C ILE A 53 -41.90 7.31 40.99
N GLU A 54 -42.64 8.24 40.36
CA GLU A 54 -43.72 7.97 39.39
C GLU A 54 -43.24 7.24 38.12
N ASN A 55 -41.92 7.22 37.88
CA ASN A 55 -41.25 6.54 36.76
C ASN A 55 -41.48 5.02 36.72
N SER A 56 -41.90 4.40 37.83
CA SER A 56 -42.02 2.93 37.97
C SER A 56 -42.91 2.24 36.93
N LYS A 57 -43.85 2.95 36.29
CA LYS A 57 -44.57 2.44 35.12
C LYS A 57 -43.64 2.20 33.93
N SER A 58 -42.70 3.12 33.67
CA SER A 58 -41.83 3.09 32.50
C SER A 58 -40.80 1.96 32.58
N THR A 59 -40.06 1.88 33.69
CA THR A 59 -39.00 0.89 33.88
C THR A 59 -39.52 -0.55 33.75
N ALA A 60 -40.73 -0.81 34.24
CA ALA A 60 -41.37 -2.12 34.08
C ALA A 60 -41.66 -2.46 32.60
N HIS A 61 -42.24 -1.55 31.82
CA HIS A 61 -42.48 -1.78 30.39
C HIS A 61 -41.17 -1.87 29.59
N TYR A 62 -40.16 -1.05 29.93
CA TYR A 62 -38.84 -1.09 29.32
C TYR A 62 -38.17 -2.47 29.51
N VAL A 63 -38.17 -3.01 30.74
CA VAL A 63 -37.62 -4.35 31.02
C VAL A 63 -38.38 -5.42 30.24
N ILE A 64 -39.72 -5.38 30.18
CA ILE A 64 -40.51 -6.34 29.39
C ILE A 64 -40.12 -6.29 27.92
N ILE A 65 -40.07 -5.09 27.31
CA ILE A 65 -39.76 -4.94 25.88
C ILE A 65 -38.34 -5.42 25.59
N LYS A 66 -37.37 -5.12 26.47
CA LYS A 66 -36.00 -5.62 26.37
C LYS A 66 -35.97 -7.16 26.46
N THR A 67 -36.60 -7.76 27.47
CA THR A 67 -36.68 -9.22 27.61
C THR A 67 -37.40 -9.87 26.42
N VAL A 68 -38.47 -9.28 25.88
CA VAL A 68 -39.17 -9.80 24.69
C VAL A 68 -38.24 -9.83 23.47
N LEU A 69 -37.50 -8.75 23.22
CA LEU A 69 -36.52 -8.68 22.12
C LEU A 69 -35.29 -9.59 22.31
N GLU A 70 -34.98 -9.97 23.56
CA GLU A 70 -33.87 -10.87 23.91
C GLU A 70 -34.26 -12.36 23.95
N THR A 71 -35.56 -12.68 24.09
CA THR A 71 -36.03 -14.08 24.32
C THR A 71 -36.90 -14.65 23.21
N PHE A 72 -37.58 -13.84 22.40
CA PHE A 72 -38.45 -14.34 21.32
C PHE A 72 -37.70 -14.49 19.99
N PRO A 73 -38.06 -15.48 19.14
CA PRO A 73 -37.55 -15.58 17.78
C PRO A 73 -37.84 -14.34 16.94
N ALA A 74 -36.89 -13.95 16.08
CA ALA A 74 -37.03 -12.81 15.18
C ALA A 74 -38.24 -12.94 14.22
N THR A 75 -38.63 -14.18 13.89
CA THR A 75 -39.82 -14.52 13.08
C THR A 75 -41.15 -14.10 13.70
N ASP A 76 -41.20 -14.03 15.03
CA ASP A 76 -42.44 -13.76 15.78
C ASP A 76 -42.53 -12.27 16.11
N LEU A 77 -41.35 -11.64 16.24
CA LEU A 77 -41.17 -10.21 16.48
C LEU A 77 -41.45 -9.37 15.22
N CYS A 78 -41.17 -9.88 14.01
CA CYS A 78 -41.31 -9.08 12.78
C CYS A 78 -42.74 -8.66 12.43
N LEU A 79 -43.74 -9.45 12.85
CA LEU A 79 -45.16 -9.13 12.75
C LEU A 79 -45.60 -8.01 13.73
N ASN A 80 -44.77 -7.64 14.71
CA ASN A 80 -45.15 -6.84 15.87
C ASN A 80 -44.32 -5.57 16.07
N TYR A 81 -43.39 -5.24 15.17
CA TYR A 81 -42.49 -4.08 15.33
C TYR A 81 -43.20 -2.74 15.57
N LYS A 82 -44.35 -2.49 14.93
CA LYS A 82 -45.16 -1.28 15.16
C LYS A 82 -45.63 -1.15 16.63
N VAL A 83 -46.04 -2.26 17.25
CA VAL A 83 -46.46 -2.31 18.67
C VAL A 83 -45.26 -2.13 19.61
N ILE A 84 -44.12 -2.75 19.27
CA ILE A 84 -42.87 -2.62 20.03
C ILE A 84 -42.38 -1.15 20.03
N LEU A 85 -42.44 -0.47 18.88
CA LEU A 85 -42.07 0.95 18.75
C LEU A 85 -43.00 1.87 19.56
N GLN A 86 -44.32 1.62 19.55
CA GLN A 86 -45.27 2.34 20.41
C GLN A 86 -44.94 2.14 21.89
N GLY A 87 -44.63 0.92 22.32
CA GLY A 87 -44.18 0.63 23.68
C GLY A 87 -42.89 1.40 24.07
N LEU A 88 -41.91 1.47 23.15
CA LEU A 88 -40.67 2.22 23.36
C LEU A 88 -40.89 3.73 23.40
N ASP A 89 -41.84 4.29 22.65
CA ASP A 89 -42.22 5.71 22.72
C ASP A 89 -42.84 6.07 24.09
N LEU A 90 -43.74 5.22 24.61
CA LEU A 90 -44.26 5.39 25.97
C LEU A 90 -43.12 5.37 26.99
N CYS A 91 -42.17 4.43 26.89
CA CYS A 91 -41.03 4.35 27.80
C CYS A 91 -40.13 5.61 27.72
N PHE A 92 -39.80 6.05 26.50
CA PHE A 92 -39.01 7.27 26.25
C PHE A 92 -39.68 8.50 26.88
N SER A 93 -40.99 8.63 26.69
CA SER A 93 -41.77 9.78 27.15
C SER A 93 -41.91 9.86 28.68
N HIS A 94 -41.60 8.78 29.40
CA HIS A 94 -41.49 8.75 30.87
C HIS A 94 -40.02 8.74 31.36
N GLY A 95 -39.06 9.15 30.52
CA GLY A 95 -37.67 9.43 30.93
C GLY A 95 -36.69 8.25 30.90
N GLU A 96 -37.10 7.07 30.40
CA GLU A 96 -36.17 5.96 30.17
C GLU A 96 -35.23 6.23 28.99
N LYS A 97 -34.10 5.51 28.93
CA LYS A 97 -33.08 5.68 27.89
C LYS A 97 -33.02 4.45 26.97
N PRO A 98 -33.98 4.23 26.05
CA PRO A 98 -34.12 2.97 25.29
C PRO A 98 -33.08 2.71 24.20
N HIS A 99 -31.93 3.40 24.22
CA HIS A 99 -30.87 3.30 23.21
C HIS A 99 -30.35 1.87 22.98
N GLU A 100 -30.14 1.07 24.04
CA GLU A 100 -29.78 -0.35 23.91
C GLU A 100 -30.87 -1.14 23.18
N THR A 101 -32.12 -0.99 23.62
CA THR A 101 -33.26 -1.73 23.07
C THR A 101 -33.60 -1.31 21.64
N LEU A 102 -33.33 -0.05 21.26
CA LEU A 102 -33.40 0.43 19.88
C LEU A 102 -32.29 -0.15 18.99
N ILE A 103 -31.11 -0.47 19.55
CA ILE A 103 -30.04 -1.21 18.84
C ILE A 103 -30.46 -2.68 18.68
N THR A 104 -30.92 -3.35 19.75
CA THR A 104 -31.41 -4.74 19.68
C THR A 104 -32.54 -4.88 18.67
N LEU A 105 -33.50 -3.94 18.66
CA LEU A 105 -34.59 -3.90 17.69
C LEU A 105 -34.08 -3.75 16.24
N ALA A 106 -33.07 -2.91 15.99
CA ALA A 106 -32.46 -2.76 14.67
C ALA A 106 -31.72 -4.02 14.21
N ASP A 107 -30.96 -4.69 15.10
CA ASP A 107 -30.27 -5.95 14.76
C ASP A 107 -31.26 -7.11 14.55
N VAL A 108 -32.40 -7.12 15.24
CA VAL A 108 -33.49 -8.09 14.99
C VAL A 108 -34.18 -7.78 13.65
N ALA A 109 -34.54 -6.52 13.37
CA ALA A 109 -35.11 -6.10 12.10
C ALA A 109 -34.15 -6.29 10.90
N THR A 110 -32.84 -6.23 11.12
CA THR A 110 -31.82 -6.52 10.09
C THR A 110 -31.72 -8.02 9.79
N LYS A 111 -32.05 -8.89 10.76
CA LYS A 111 -32.05 -10.37 10.60
C LYS A 111 -33.37 -10.90 10.05
N CYS A 112 -34.49 -10.30 10.46
CA CYS A 112 -35.83 -10.64 9.99
C CYS A 112 -36.58 -9.33 9.68
N PRO A 113 -36.56 -8.87 8.42
CA PRO A 113 -37.13 -7.58 8.05
C PRO A 113 -38.66 -7.55 8.26
N PRO A 114 -39.25 -6.35 8.44
CA PRO A 114 -40.70 -6.16 8.35
C PRO A 114 -41.25 -6.55 6.97
N SER A 115 -42.58 -6.64 6.86
CA SER A 115 -43.24 -6.70 5.55
C SER A 115 -42.86 -5.49 4.68
N GLU A 116 -42.90 -5.62 3.35
CA GLU A 116 -42.57 -4.49 2.45
C GLU A 116 -43.45 -3.26 2.71
N GLU A 117 -44.69 -3.46 3.14
CA GLU A 117 -45.63 -2.40 3.54
C GLU A 117 -45.24 -1.74 4.87
N ASP A 118 -44.78 -2.53 5.85
CA ASP A 118 -44.42 -2.04 7.19
C ASP A 118 -43.01 -1.44 7.27
N LYS A 119 -42.08 -1.81 6.37
CA LYS A 119 -40.66 -1.40 6.42
C LYS A 119 -40.47 0.10 6.63
N PHE A 120 -41.16 0.91 5.84
CA PHE A 120 -41.05 2.37 5.89
C PHE A 120 -41.58 2.94 7.21
N ASP A 121 -42.72 2.44 7.70
CA ASP A 121 -43.30 2.88 8.98
C ASP A 121 -42.41 2.48 10.17
N VAL A 122 -41.83 1.28 10.14
CA VAL A 122 -40.90 0.80 11.18
C VAL A 122 -39.63 1.66 11.21
N LEU A 123 -39.06 1.99 10.04
CA LEU A 123 -37.89 2.88 9.96
C LEU A 123 -38.22 4.28 10.49
N ASN A 124 -39.33 4.89 10.06
CA ASN A 124 -39.71 6.24 10.52
C ASN A 124 -40.04 6.27 12.02
N GLY A 125 -40.82 5.30 12.51
CA GLY A 125 -41.17 5.19 13.93
C GLY A 125 -39.94 5.01 14.83
N ALA A 126 -38.97 4.21 14.38
CA ALA A 126 -37.67 4.12 15.05
C ALA A 126 -36.88 5.42 14.98
N TRP A 127 -36.76 6.03 13.78
CA TRP A 127 -35.94 7.23 13.58
C TRP A 127 -36.43 8.43 14.40
N GLN A 128 -37.74 8.59 14.58
CA GLN A 128 -38.33 9.58 15.50
C GLN A 128 -37.80 9.42 16.94
N LEU A 129 -37.67 8.18 17.44
CA LEU A 129 -37.10 7.89 18.76
C LEU A 129 -35.58 8.10 18.80
N VAL A 130 -34.86 7.78 17.72
CA VAL A 130 -33.41 8.00 17.60
C VAL A 130 -33.07 9.48 17.60
N VAL A 131 -33.79 10.31 16.82
CA VAL A 131 -33.58 11.77 16.79
C VAL A 131 -33.81 12.41 18.16
N ARG A 132 -34.79 11.92 18.95
CA ARG A 132 -35.09 12.40 20.31
C ARG A 132 -34.00 12.13 21.34
N ILE A 133 -33.02 11.24 21.09
CA ILE A 133 -31.91 10.97 22.02
C ILE A 133 -31.18 12.28 22.35
N ASN A 134 -31.03 12.61 23.64
CA ASN A 134 -30.45 13.87 24.10
C ASN A 134 -29.03 14.13 23.50
N PRO A 135 -28.71 15.34 22.99
CA PRO A 135 -27.39 15.70 22.45
C PRO A 135 -26.18 15.38 23.35
N ALA A 136 -26.33 15.45 24.69
CA ALA A 136 -25.27 15.07 25.63
C ALA A 136 -24.83 13.60 25.50
N TYR A 137 -25.64 12.75 24.86
CA TYR A 137 -25.39 11.34 24.63
C TYR A 137 -25.13 11.00 23.15
N ASN A 138 -24.45 11.88 22.42
CA ASN A 138 -24.12 11.68 21.00
C ASN A 138 -23.42 10.33 20.69
N HIS A 139 -22.65 9.75 21.63
CA HIS A 139 -22.06 8.42 21.44
C HIS A 139 -23.09 7.28 21.42
N TYR A 140 -24.19 7.38 22.18
CA TYR A 140 -25.31 6.43 22.12
C TYR A 140 -26.20 6.69 20.91
N TYR A 141 -26.43 7.96 20.55
CA TYR A 141 -27.12 8.32 19.30
C TYR A 141 -26.39 7.72 18.10
N LEU A 142 -25.07 7.90 17.98
CA LEU A 142 -24.29 7.35 16.87
C LEU A 142 -24.33 5.82 16.84
N LYS A 143 -24.15 5.13 17.97
CA LYS A 143 -24.30 3.65 18.03
C LYS A 143 -25.69 3.18 17.56
N THR A 144 -26.74 3.90 17.94
CA THR A 144 -28.12 3.57 17.53
C THR A 144 -28.33 3.88 16.03
N ALA A 145 -27.79 4.99 15.55
CA ALA A 145 -27.82 5.36 14.14
C ALA A 145 -27.05 4.36 13.27
N THR A 146 -25.90 3.83 13.69
CA THR A 146 -25.16 2.77 13.00
C THR A 146 -26.02 1.50 12.81
N ALA A 147 -26.78 1.10 13.83
CA ALA A 147 -27.64 -0.09 13.75
C ALA A 147 -28.83 0.12 12.79
N TRP A 148 -29.47 1.30 12.81
CA TRP A 148 -30.56 1.64 11.87
C TRP A 148 -30.06 1.95 10.45
N LEU A 149 -28.83 2.45 10.28
CA LEU A 149 -28.16 2.62 8.99
C LEU A 149 -27.96 1.27 8.30
N LYS A 150 -27.52 0.25 9.03
CA LYS A 150 -27.38 -1.14 8.55
C LYS A 150 -28.72 -1.73 8.10
N PHE A 151 -29.78 -1.57 8.91
CA PHE A 151 -31.12 -1.96 8.51
C PHE A 151 -31.57 -1.25 7.21
N THR A 152 -31.25 0.05 7.10
CA THR A 152 -31.65 0.88 5.97
C THR A 152 -30.91 0.47 4.69
N ALA A 153 -29.58 0.35 4.72
CA ALA A 153 -28.78 -0.04 3.56
C ALA A 153 -29.15 -1.44 3.02
N ASN A 154 -29.59 -2.36 3.90
CA ASN A 154 -30.06 -3.69 3.51
C ASN A 154 -31.49 -3.71 2.89
N ASN A 155 -32.28 -2.64 3.02
CA ASN A 155 -33.73 -2.66 2.68
C ASN A 155 -34.22 -1.48 1.82
N PHE A 156 -33.43 -0.41 1.66
CA PHE A 156 -33.84 0.86 1.05
C PHE A 156 -32.77 1.38 0.08
N PRO A 157 -33.13 2.22 -0.91
CA PRO A 157 -32.18 2.81 -1.84
C PRO A 157 -31.22 3.80 -1.15
N ILE A 158 -30.05 3.99 -1.78
CA ILE A 158 -28.94 4.85 -1.30
C ILE A 158 -29.36 6.28 -0.90
N ARG A 159 -30.42 6.83 -1.50
CA ARG A 159 -30.99 8.15 -1.13
C ARG A 159 -31.49 8.19 0.32
N ASP A 160 -32.05 7.09 0.81
CA ASP A 160 -32.62 7.04 2.16
C ASP A 160 -31.53 6.69 3.20
N VAL A 161 -30.42 6.10 2.76
CA VAL A 161 -29.14 6.08 3.50
C VAL A 161 -28.57 7.50 3.63
N ASP A 162 -28.54 8.31 2.55
CA ASP A 162 -28.07 9.72 2.59
C ASP A 162 -28.88 10.58 3.57
N LYS A 163 -30.20 10.36 3.69
CA LYS A 163 -31.03 11.05 4.69
C LYS A 163 -30.54 10.79 6.13
N ILE A 164 -30.24 9.54 6.47
CA ILE A 164 -29.73 9.16 7.80
C ILE A 164 -28.36 9.81 8.03
N LEU A 165 -27.46 9.75 7.05
CA LEU A 165 -26.14 10.41 7.11
C LEU A 165 -26.27 11.93 7.24
N GLY A 166 -27.24 12.55 6.54
CA GLY A 166 -27.51 13.99 6.55
C GLY A 166 -28.12 14.49 7.86
N ASP A 167 -28.97 13.70 8.50
CA ASP A 167 -29.49 13.99 9.84
C ASP A 167 -28.39 13.84 10.91
N VAL A 168 -27.54 12.81 10.81
CA VAL A 168 -26.34 12.66 11.66
C VAL A 168 -25.41 13.86 11.48
N LEU A 169 -25.11 14.25 10.25
CA LEU A 169 -24.29 15.42 9.91
C LEU A 169 -24.88 16.71 10.49
N ARG A 170 -26.19 16.97 10.30
CA ARG A 170 -26.91 18.15 10.80
C ARG A 170 -26.92 18.22 12.33
N ARG A 171 -26.85 17.07 13.01
CA ARG A 171 -26.75 17.00 14.47
C ARG A 171 -25.32 17.25 14.95
N LEU A 172 -24.32 16.64 14.30
CA LEU A 172 -22.90 16.85 14.65
C LEU A 172 -22.46 18.29 14.38
N SER A 173 -22.87 18.90 13.26
CA SER A 173 -22.52 20.29 12.92
C SER A 173 -23.11 21.35 13.86
N LYS A 174 -24.08 20.97 14.71
CA LYS A 174 -24.66 21.81 15.78
C LYS A 174 -24.06 21.51 17.16
N SER A 175 -23.19 20.51 17.27
CA SER A 175 -22.64 20.04 18.54
C SER A 175 -21.33 20.77 18.87
N THR A 176 -21.43 21.97 19.46
CA THR A 176 -20.29 22.81 19.92
C THR A 176 -19.50 22.20 21.10
N SER A 177 -19.52 20.87 21.24
CA SER A 177 -18.96 20.11 22.35
C SER A 177 -17.50 19.76 22.09
N ALA A 178 -16.58 20.35 22.86
CA ALA A 178 -15.12 20.10 22.81
C ALA A 178 -14.69 18.70 23.30
N ASN A 179 -15.53 17.67 23.09
CA ASN A 179 -15.33 16.30 23.51
C ASN A 179 -15.22 15.40 22.28
N HIS A 180 -14.00 15.02 21.88
CA HIS A 180 -13.72 14.14 20.73
C HIS A 180 -14.29 12.69 20.87
N THR A 181 -15.07 12.39 21.92
CA THR A 181 -15.65 11.08 22.23
C THR A 181 -16.64 10.55 21.17
N PHE A 182 -17.01 11.36 20.18
CA PHE A 182 -17.87 10.94 19.06
C PHE A 182 -17.10 10.32 17.88
N TYR A 183 -15.77 10.49 17.79
CA TYR A 183 -14.98 10.02 16.62
C TYR A 183 -15.02 8.49 16.45
N ILE A 184 -14.90 7.71 17.52
CA ILE A 184 -14.96 6.24 17.44
C ILE A 184 -16.36 5.73 17.03
N PRO A 185 -17.48 6.23 17.62
CA PRO A 185 -18.83 5.94 17.11
C PRO A 185 -19.11 6.44 15.68
N LEU A 186 -18.51 7.56 15.25
CA LEU A 186 -18.64 8.05 13.87
C LEU A 186 -17.86 7.16 12.89
N LEU A 187 -16.64 6.74 13.26
CA LEU A 187 -15.85 5.76 12.52
C LEU A 187 -16.65 4.45 12.34
N SER A 188 -17.27 3.91 13.39
CA SER A 188 -18.06 2.67 13.24
C SER A 188 -19.32 2.87 12.39
N LEU A 189 -19.91 4.07 12.37
CA LEU A 189 -21.01 4.43 11.48
C LEU A 189 -20.57 4.47 10.01
N LEU A 190 -19.45 5.13 9.70
CA LEU A 190 -18.91 5.21 8.33
C LEU A 190 -18.40 3.84 7.85
N THR A 191 -17.73 3.06 8.71
CA THR A 191 -17.34 1.68 8.40
C THR A 191 -18.55 0.78 8.19
N CYS A 192 -19.68 1.01 8.89
CA CYS A 192 -20.93 0.31 8.61
C CYS A 192 -21.53 0.71 7.25
N ALA A 193 -21.45 1.98 6.85
CA ALA A 193 -21.85 2.40 5.50
C ALA A 193 -21.00 1.71 4.43
N LEU A 194 -19.66 1.76 4.58
CA LEU A 194 -18.69 1.16 3.64
C LEU A 194 -18.85 -0.36 3.51
N SER A 195 -19.19 -1.06 4.60
CA SER A 195 -19.38 -2.52 4.62
C SER A 195 -20.79 -2.99 4.21
N SER A 196 -21.74 -2.06 4.01
CA SER A 196 -23.10 -2.38 3.55
C SER A 196 -23.18 -2.33 2.02
N ALA A 197 -23.04 -3.50 1.38
CA ALA A 197 -23.29 -3.68 -0.05
C ALA A 197 -24.77 -3.34 -0.40
N PRO A 198 -25.09 -2.89 -1.63
CA PRO A 198 -24.22 -2.88 -2.83
C PRO A 198 -23.57 -1.55 -3.20
N PHE A 199 -23.89 -0.44 -2.54
CA PHE A 199 -23.68 0.93 -3.06
C PHE A 199 -22.24 1.48 -2.92
N THR A 200 -21.20 0.67 -3.09
CA THR A 200 -19.82 1.04 -2.71
C THR A 200 -19.20 2.20 -3.49
N GLU A 201 -19.59 2.47 -4.74
CA GLU A 201 -19.19 3.69 -5.46
C GLU A 201 -20.15 4.86 -5.20
N GLU A 202 -21.46 4.61 -5.33
CA GLU A 202 -22.53 5.60 -5.12
C GLU A 202 -22.43 6.29 -3.75
N LEU A 203 -22.03 5.56 -2.70
CA LEU A 203 -21.78 6.08 -1.36
C LEU A 203 -20.79 7.26 -1.36
N TYR A 204 -19.73 7.22 -2.18
CA TYR A 204 -18.79 8.34 -2.28
C TYR A 204 -19.36 9.54 -3.03
N THR A 205 -20.44 9.40 -3.80
CA THR A 205 -21.12 10.54 -4.44
C THR A 205 -22.00 11.32 -3.45
N LEU A 206 -22.44 10.68 -2.36
CA LEU A 206 -23.39 11.26 -1.41
C LEU A 206 -22.84 12.49 -0.68
N SER A 207 -23.58 13.60 -0.77
CA SER A 207 -23.19 14.88 -0.16
C SER A 207 -23.01 14.79 1.36
N SER A 208 -23.83 13.99 2.05
CA SER A 208 -23.71 13.81 3.50
C SER A 208 -22.49 12.95 3.86
N PHE A 209 -22.21 11.89 3.09
CA PHE A 209 -21.04 11.03 3.30
C PHE A 209 -19.74 11.82 3.10
N ARG A 210 -19.60 12.56 1.99
CA ARG A 210 -18.45 13.47 1.76
C ARG A 210 -18.26 14.47 2.89
N SER A 211 -19.36 15.05 3.38
CA SER A 211 -19.32 16.02 4.47
C SER A 211 -18.88 15.39 5.80
N LEU A 212 -19.35 14.16 6.11
CA LEU A 212 -18.93 13.42 7.30
C LEU A 212 -17.45 12.98 7.22
N LEU A 213 -16.95 12.59 6.05
CA LEU A 213 -15.51 12.33 5.84
C LEU A 213 -14.68 13.58 6.15
N SER A 214 -15.13 14.78 5.76
CA SER A 214 -14.40 16.03 6.03
C SER A 214 -14.28 16.39 7.53
N ILE A 215 -15.08 15.77 8.41
CA ILE A 215 -14.94 15.95 9.88
C ILE A 215 -13.62 15.34 10.38
N PHE A 216 -13.08 14.31 9.72
CA PHE A 216 -11.76 13.75 10.02
C PHE A 216 -10.62 14.60 9.47
N GLN A 217 -10.89 15.51 8.52
CA GLN A 217 -9.89 16.39 7.93
C GLN A 217 -9.71 17.72 8.69
N ARG A 218 -10.77 18.21 9.35
CA ARG A 218 -10.79 19.59 9.89
C ARG A 218 -10.12 19.76 11.26
N GLU A 219 -10.04 18.72 12.09
CA GLU A 219 -9.49 18.83 13.45
C GLU A 219 -8.00 18.46 13.57
N SER A 220 -7.40 17.81 12.56
CA SER A 220 -6.00 17.35 12.58
C SER A 220 -4.98 18.50 12.58
N VAL A 221 -5.31 19.64 11.99
CA VAL A 221 -4.37 20.74 11.72
C VAL A 221 -4.17 21.67 12.94
N GLY A 222 -5.10 21.65 13.92
CA GLY A 222 -5.23 22.73 14.90
C GLY A 222 -4.84 22.43 16.35
N SER A 223 -4.62 21.16 16.74
CA SER A 223 -4.44 20.80 18.16
C SER A 223 -3.30 19.81 18.40
N VAL A 224 -2.30 20.27 19.17
CA VAL A 224 -1.16 19.47 19.63
C VAL A 224 -1.68 18.35 20.54
N GLY A 225 -1.67 17.11 20.03
CA GLY A 225 -2.09 15.91 20.76
C GLY A 225 -3.49 15.37 20.41
N SER A 226 -4.12 15.75 19.30
CA SER A 226 -5.35 15.07 18.86
C SER A 226 -5.06 13.65 18.35
N ASN A 227 -5.72 12.64 18.92
CA ASN A 227 -5.55 11.24 18.55
C ASN A 227 -6.11 10.89 17.15
N ASN A 228 -6.87 11.81 16.54
CA ASN A 228 -7.74 11.60 15.37
C ASN A 228 -7.02 10.99 14.13
N VAL A 229 -5.69 11.09 14.03
CA VAL A 229 -4.89 10.42 12.98
C VAL A 229 -5.07 8.89 13.05
N GLY A 230 -5.23 8.32 14.26
CA GLY A 230 -5.51 6.90 14.45
C GLY A 230 -6.90 6.47 13.94
N GLU A 231 -7.91 7.32 14.12
CA GLU A 231 -9.27 7.08 13.59
C GLU A 231 -9.35 7.32 12.08
N LEU A 232 -8.67 8.34 11.55
CA LEU A 232 -8.53 8.57 10.10
C LEU A 232 -7.82 7.41 9.41
N ARG A 233 -6.75 6.86 10.04
CA ARG A 233 -6.08 5.66 9.53
C ARG A 233 -7.03 4.46 9.47
N LYS A 234 -7.79 4.18 10.53
CA LYS A 234 -8.79 3.09 10.56
C LYS A 234 -9.91 3.29 9.53
N LEU A 235 -10.30 4.54 9.25
CA LEU A 235 -11.27 4.89 8.21
C LEU A 235 -10.71 4.59 6.81
N ILE A 236 -9.43 4.92 6.57
CA ILE A 236 -8.70 4.62 5.33
C ILE A 236 -8.48 3.11 5.15
N GLU A 237 -8.17 2.39 6.23
CA GLU A 237 -8.10 0.92 6.26
C GLU A 237 -9.46 0.30 5.86
N ALA A 238 -10.57 0.80 6.41
CA ALA A 238 -11.91 0.37 6.03
C ALA A 238 -12.25 0.70 4.56
N VAL A 239 -11.93 1.89 4.07
CA VAL A 239 -12.07 2.27 2.64
C VAL A 239 -11.34 1.27 1.74
N ILE A 240 -10.07 0.97 2.04
CA ILE A 240 -9.26 0.02 1.26
C ILE A 240 -9.80 -1.42 1.36
N GLN A 241 -10.33 -1.81 2.52
CA GLN A 241 -10.85 -3.16 2.78
C GLN A 241 -12.20 -3.44 2.10
N TYR A 242 -13.13 -2.47 2.12
CA TYR A 242 -14.51 -2.69 1.65
C TYR A 242 -14.74 -2.28 0.20
N HIS A 243 -14.13 -1.20 -0.30
CA HIS A 243 -14.16 -0.91 -1.74
C HIS A 243 -13.20 -1.85 -2.47
N ARG A 244 -13.75 -2.82 -3.22
CA ARG A 244 -12.97 -3.88 -3.88
C ARG A 244 -12.51 -3.55 -5.30
N GLU A 245 -13.14 -2.57 -5.92
CA GLU A 245 -13.00 -2.23 -7.34
C GLU A 245 -11.88 -1.20 -7.56
N GLU A 246 -11.81 -0.62 -8.76
CA GLU A 246 -10.84 0.41 -9.15
C GLU A 246 -11.50 1.79 -9.17
N PHE A 247 -10.92 2.76 -8.48
CA PHE A 247 -11.43 4.12 -8.42
C PHE A 247 -11.24 4.81 -9.79
N SER A 248 -12.35 4.98 -10.51
CA SER A 248 -12.38 5.62 -11.84
C SER A 248 -12.99 7.03 -11.84
N ASP A 249 -13.83 7.38 -10.86
CA ASP A 249 -14.44 8.71 -10.78
C ASP A 249 -13.47 9.76 -10.22
N LEU A 250 -13.16 10.79 -11.01
CA LEU A 250 -12.23 11.86 -10.67
C LEU A 250 -12.61 12.60 -9.36
N SER A 251 -13.89 12.79 -9.10
CA SER A 251 -14.36 13.49 -7.89
C SER A 251 -14.21 12.64 -6.62
N VAL A 252 -14.28 11.31 -6.75
CA VAL A 252 -14.00 10.35 -5.69
C VAL A 252 -12.49 10.23 -5.46
N VAL A 253 -11.70 10.14 -6.54
CA VAL A 253 -10.22 10.08 -6.45
C VAL A 253 -9.66 11.35 -5.80
N GLN A 254 -10.13 12.55 -6.16
CA GLN A 254 -9.70 13.80 -5.53
C GLN A 254 -10.08 13.87 -4.04
N LEU A 255 -11.29 13.43 -3.68
CA LEU A 255 -11.73 13.35 -2.28
C LEU A 255 -10.83 12.40 -1.48
N LEU A 256 -10.57 11.20 -2.00
CA LEU A 256 -9.71 10.22 -1.34
C LEU A 256 -8.27 10.73 -1.26
N LEU A 257 -7.70 11.30 -2.33
CA LEU A 257 -6.38 11.90 -2.32
C LEU A 257 -6.24 12.96 -1.22
N SER A 258 -7.28 13.78 -1.00
CA SER A 258 -7.29 14.76 0.10
C SER A 258 -7.35 14.13 1.51
N LEU A 259 -7.94 12.93 1.67
CA LEU A 259 -7.95 12.19 2.94
C LEU A 259 -6.60 11.51 3.20
N PHE A 260 -5.99 10.92 2.17
CA PHE A 260 -4.63 10.38 2.26
C PHE A 260 -3.59 11.49 2.48
N ALA A 261 -3.79 12.68 1.90
CA ALA A 261 -2.98 13.87 2.19
C ALA A 261 -3.03 14.20 3.69
N THR A 262 -4.22 14.33 4.29
CA THR A 262 -4.33 14.60 5.73
C THR A 262 -3.69 13.52 6.62
N LEU A 263 -3.73 12.25 6.21
CA LEU A 263 -3.02 11.16 6.91
C LEU A 263 -1.49 11.29 6.79
N HIS A 264 -0.99 11.80 5.66
CA HIS A 264 0.43 12.02 5.39
C HIS A 264 0.97 13.28 6.07
N ASP A 265 0.21 14.38 6.07
CA ASP A 265 0.50 15.62 6.81
C ASP A 265 0.60 15.39 8.33
N GLY A 266 -0.08 14.36 8.84
CA GLY A 266 0.02 13.95 10.25
C GLY A 266 1.35 13.30 10.64
N ILE A 267 2.21 12.94 9.68
CA ILE A 267 3.53 12.33 9.94
C ILE A 267 4.49 13.40 10.46
N ASN A 268 5.00 13.20 11.67
CA ASN A 268 5.88 14.13 12.36
C ASN A 268 7.07 13.39 13.02
N ALA A 269 7.94 14.12 13.71
CA ALA A 269 9.16 13.57 14.31
C ALA A 269 8.94 12.51 15.41
N LEU A 270 7.71 12.37 15.92
CA LEU A 270 7.33 11.34 16.90
C LEU A 270 6.69 10.10 16.24
N THR A 271 6.34 10.15 14.96
CA THR A 271 5.74 9.02 14.23
C THR A 271 6.75 7.88 14.09
N THR A 272 6.37 6.67 14.51
CA THR A 272 7.28 5.53 14.46
C THR A 272 7.57 5.08 13.04
N GLN A 273 8.71 4.39 12.84
CA GLN A 273 9.06 3.80 11.54
C GLN A 273 8.04 2.75 11.08
N ASP A 274 7.33 2.08 12.01
CA ASP A 274 6.28 1.13 11.65
C ASP A 274 4.99 1.84 11.21
N GLU A 275 4.58 2.91 11.89
CA GLU A 275 3.47 3.75 11.42
C GLU A 275 3.77 4.39 10.06
N LYS A 276 5.00 4.88 9.83
CA LYS A 276 5.42 5.37 8.51
C LYS A 276 5.30 4.29 7.43
N ARG A 277 5.65 3.03 7.74
CA ARG A 277 5.46 1.86 6.84
C ARG A 277 3.97 1.54 6.62
N GLN A 278 3.15 1.55 7.66
CA GLN A 278 1.70 1.31 7.56
C GLN A 278 1.02 2.37 6.68
N ILE A 279 1.30 3.66 6.89
CA ILE A 279 0.77 4.75 6.05
C ILE A 279 1.27 4.61 4.60
N THR A 280 2.56 4.33 4.41
CA THR A 280 3.16 4.06 3.08
C THR A 280 2.46 2.91 2.35
N TYR A 281 2.11 1.82 3.05
CA TYR A 281 1.38 0.69 2.48
C TYR A 281 -0.04 1.08 2.06
N LEU A 282 -0.77 1.84 2.89
CA LEU A 282 -2.12 2.30 2.59
C LEU A 282 -2.12 3.24 1.37
N VAL A 283 -1.21 4.22 1.33
CA VAL A 283 -1.03 5.14 0.20
C VAL A 283 -0.70 4.39 -1.09
N ASN A 284 0.26 3.46 -1.07
CA ASN A 284 0.61 2.66 -2.24
C ASN A 284 -0.55 1.74 -2.68
N THR A 285 -1.38 1.25 -1.77
CA THR A 285 -2.56 0.46 -2.11
C THR A 285 -3.67 1.31 -2.74
N PHE A 286 -3.83 2.56 -2.33
CA PHE A 286 -4.72 3.53 -2.99
C PHE A 286 -4.23 3.89 -4.40
N ILE A 287 -2.95 4.26 -4.57
CA ILE A 287 -2.36 4.59 -5.88
C ILE A 287 -2.48 3.42 -6.87
N ARG A 288 -2.44 2.16 -6.38
CA ARG A 288 -2.66 0.95 -7.18
C ARG A 288 -4.12 0.70 -7.60
N LYS A 289 -5.09 1.30 -6.91
CA LYS A 289 -6.54 1.17 -7.22
C LYS A 289 -7.07 2.29 -8.11
N VAL A 290 -6.35 3.39 -8.31
CA VAL A 290 -6.80 4.48 -9.19
C VAL A 290 -6.49 4.15 -10.64
N ASN A 291 -7.53 3.99 -11.46
CA ASN A 291 -7.41 3.61 -12.87
C ASN A 291 -8.44 4.36 -13.74
N TYR A 292 -7.96 5.19 -14.67
CA TYR A 292 -8.79 5.86 -15.69
C TYR A 292 -8.83 5.10 -17.03
N GLY A 293 -8.38 3.84 -17.04
CA GLY A 293 -8.52 2.89 -18.14
C GLY A 293 -7.64 3.21 -19.35
N LYS A 294 -8.16 4.05 -20.26
CA LYS A 294 -7.45 4.49 -21.48
C LYS A 294 -7.12 5.98 -21.49
N ASP A 295 -7.56 6.75 -20.50
CA ASP A 295 -7.15 8.14 -20.37
C ASP A 295 -5.77 8.21 -19.68
N PHE A 296 -4.73 8.00 -20.49
CA PHE A 296 -3.35 8.00 -20.01
C PHE A 296 -2.87 9.40 -19.60
N GLU A 297 -3.46 10.47 -20.15
CA GLU A 297 -3.14 11.85 -19.77
C GLU A 297 -3.71 12.16 -18.36
N LEU A 298 -4.96 11.78 -18.07
CA LEU A 298 -5.56 11.89 -16.73
C LEU A 298 -4.86 10.99 -15.71
N GLN A 299 -4.45 9.78 -16.10
CA GLN A 299 -3.66 8.87 -15.25
C GLN A 299 -2.29 9.45 -14.90
N LEU A 300 -1.60 10.10 -15.86
CA LEU A 300 -0.33 10.78 -15.59
C LEU A 300 -0.54 12.01 -14.68
N GLN A 301 -1.60 12.79 -14.89
CA GLN A 301 -1.92 13.93 -14.02
C GLN A 301 -2.16 13.49 -12.57
N PHE A 302 -2.89 12.40 -12.34
CA PHE A 302 -3.05 11.85 -10.99
C PHE A 302 -1.70 11.45 -10.35
N TYR A 303 -0.74 10.92 -11.11
CA TYR A 303 0.60 10.63 -10.57
C TYR A 303 1.44 11.90 -10.32
N VAL A 304 1.19 13.00 -11.04
CA VAL A 304 1.76 14.34 -10.73
C VAL A 304 1.17 14.87 -9.42
N ASP A 305 -0.15 14.83 -9.27
CA ASP A 305 -0.86 15.29 -8.08
C ASP A 305 -0.42 14.47 -6.85
N ALA A 306 -0.42 13.13 -6.94
CA ALA A 306 0.01 12.24 -5.87
C ALA A 306 1.50 12.44 -5.48
N ARG A 307 2.38 12.77 -6.44
CA ARG A 307 3.79 13.09 -6.14
C ARG A 307 3.90 14.40 -5.34
N SER A 308 3.08 15.40 -5.66
CA SER A 308 3.12 16.69 -4.95
C SER A 308 2.73 16.53 -3.47
N VAL A 309 1.75 15.66 -3.19
CA VAL A 309 1.32 15.30 -1.84
C VAL A 309 2.38 14.46 -1.13
N PHE A 310 2.64 13.22 -1.58
CA PHE A 310 3.40 12.21 -0.83
C PHE A 310 4.94 12.36 -0.89
N SER A 311 5.42 13.59 -1.02
CA SER A 311 6.81 13.96 -1.32
C SER A 311 7.86 13.50 -0.29
N SER A 312 7.47 13.20 0.95
CA SER A 312 8.37 12.72 2.03
C SER A 312 8.38 11.19 2.24
N LEU A 313 7.77 10.43 1.32
CA LEU A 313 7.68 8.98 1.34
C LEU A 313 8.43 8.35 0.16
N ASP A 314 9.74 8.09 0.29
CA ASP A 314 10.57 7.44 -0.73
C ASP A 314 9.93 6.17 -1.36
N PRO A 315 9.27 5.25 -0.61
CA PRO A 315 8.68 4.06 -1.22
C PRO A 315 7.36 4.34 -1.96
N VAL A 316 6.74 5.50 -1.75
CA VAL A 316 5.62 5.98 -2.58
C VAL A 316 6.16 6.62 -3.85
N LEU A 317 7.18 7.48 -3.75
CA LEU A 317 7.86 8.06 -4.92
C LEU A 317 8.42 6.97 -5.85
N ALA A 318 9.05 5.92 -5.29
CA ALA A 318 9.53 4.77 -6.06
C ALA A 318 8.39 3.98 -6.72
N SER A 319 7.24 3.79 -6.05
CA SER A 319 6.07 3.13 -6.65
C SER A 319 5.47 4.01 -7.75
N LEU A 320 5.37 5.34 -7.57
CA LEU A 320 4.88 6.29 -8.57
C LEU A 320 5.74 6.29 -9.84
N ILE A 321 7.08 6.25 -9.70
CA ILE A 321 7.99 6.06 -10.85
C ILE A 321 7.66 4.74 -11.57
N GLN A 322 7.55 3.62 -10.85
CA GLN A 322 7.19 2.33 -11.45
C GLN A 322 5.79 2.32 -12.10
N HIS A 323 4.84 3.09 -11.58
CA HIS A 323 3.51 3.24 -12.16
C HIS A 323 3.52 4.05 -13.46
N VAL A 324 4.30 5.13 -13.54
CA VAL A 324 4.50 5.89 -14.80
C VAL A 324 5.27 5.05 -15.83
N LEU A 325 6.30 4.30 -15.40
CA LEU A 325 7.01 3.37 -16.29
C LEU A 325 6.12 2.23 -16.82
N ARG A 326 5.17 1.74 -16.02
CA ARG A 326 4.09 0.86 -16.48
C ARG A 326 3.16 1.56 -17.48
N LEU A 327 2.83 2.84 -17.28
CA LEU A 327 1.98 3.62 -18.17
C LEU A 327 2.62 3.83 -19.55
N GLN A 328 3.94 4.04 -19.61
CA GLN A 328 4.73 4.00 -20.84
C GLN A 328 4.60 2.65 -21.55
N MET A 329 4.83 1.54 -20.85
CA MET A 329 4.72 0.20 -21.46
C MET A 329 3.28 -0.17 -21.89
N LEU A 330 2.25 0.28 -21.17
CA LEU A 330 0.85 0.13 -21.61
C LEU A 330 0.59 0.92 -22.90
N THR A 331 1.11 2.14 -23.01
CA THR A 331 1.00 2.97 -24.21
C THR A 331 1.75 2.34 -25.39
N TYR A 332 2.99 1.84 -25.18
CA TYR A 332 3.76 1.06 -26.14
C TYR A 332 2.94 -0.13 -26.70
N HIS A 333 2.28 -0.90 -25.84
CA HIS A 333 1.44 -2.02 -26.25
C HIS A 333 0.21 -1.58 -27.07
N VAL A 334 -0.43 -0.47 -26.71
CA VAL A 334 -1.57 0.09 -27.47
C VAL A 334 -1.15 0.57 -28.87
N VAL A 335 0.06 1.11 -29.04
CA VAL A 335 0.56 1.58 -30.36
C VAL A 335 1.47 0.56 -31.08
N ALA A 336 1.65 -0.65 -30.54
CA ALA A 336 2.62 -1.65 -31.00
C ALA A 336 4.05 -1.11 -31.22
N GLY A 337 4.45 -0.11 -30.42
CA GLY A 337 5.70 0.63 -30.56
C GLY A 337 5.81 1.54 -31.80
N HIS A 338 4.69 1.96 -32.40
CA HIS A 338 4.64 2.94 -33.49
C HIS A 338 4.06 4.26 -32.99
N HIS A 339 4.89 5.07 -32.34
CA HIS A 339 4.45 6.31 -31.68
C HIS A 339 4.16 7.42 -32.71
N THR A 340 2.95 7.98 -32.63
CA THR A 340 2.59 9.25 -33.28
C THR A 340 3.30 10.42 -32.61
N GLY A 341 3.32 11.59 -33.24
CA GLY A 341 3.88 12.80 -32.62
C GLY A 341 3.27 13.15 -31.26
N LYS A 342 1.97 12.87 -31.05
CA LYS A 342 1.29 13.03 -29.74
C LYS A 342 1.79 12.00 -28.72
N THR A 343 1.71 10.72 -29.05
CA THR A 343 2.11 9.66 -28.11
C THR A 343 3.61 9.71 -27.80
N ALA A 344 4.47 10.10 -28.75
CA ALA A 344 5.88 10.35 -28.49
C ALA A 344 6.13 11.57 -27.57
N ALA A 345 5.25 12.59 -27.59
CA ALA A 345 5.32 13.69 -26.61
C ALA A 345 4.89 13.22 -25.21
N PHE A 346 3.87 12.36 -25.12
CA PHE A 346 3.44 11.72 -23.88
C PHE A 346 4.53 10.83 -23.27
N GLU A 347 5.18 9.96 -24.06
CA GLU A 347 6.32 9.15 -23.60
C GLU A 347 7.45 10.02 -23.02
N ARG A 348 7.80 11.11 -23.69
CA ARG A 348 8.80 12.07 -23.19
C ARG A 348 8.35 12.76 -21.90
N ALA A 349 7.06 13.05 -21.73
CA ALA A 349 6.52 13.61 -20.48
C ALA A 349 6.59 12.61 -19.32
N CYS A 350 6.26 11.34 -19.56
CA CYS A 350 6.42 10.25 -18.60
C CYS A 350 7.88 10.05 -18.17
N SER A 351 8.81 9.93 -19.13
CA SER A 351 10.23 9.78 -18.81
C SER A 351 10.82 11.04 -18.15
N ALA A 352 10.37 12.24 -18.51
CA ALA A 352 10.74 13.47 -17.82
C ALA A 352 10.23 13.50 -16.38
N TYR A 353 8.98 13.09 -16.13
CA TYR A 353 8.43 12.94 -14.77
C TYR A 353 9.30 11.98 -13.94
N CYS A 354 9.65 10.80 -14.48
CA CYS A 354 10.54 9.86 -13.80
C CYS A 354 11.89 10.51 -13.50
N PHE A 355 12.53 11.13 -14.50
CA PHE A 355 13.81 11.83 -14.36
C PHE A 355 13.80 12.90 -13.26
N ILE A 356 12.76 13.74 -13.17
CA ILE A 356 12.66 14.75 -12.10
C ILE A 356 12.15 14.21 -10.75
N THR A 357 11.72 12.94 -10.68
CA THR A 357 11.25 12.31 -9.42
C THR A 357 12.36 11.52 -8.73
N ILE A 358 13.24 10.88 -9.51
CA ILE A 358 14.34 10.07 -8.97
C ILE A 358 15.27 10.86 -8.03
N PRO A 359 15.70 12.13 -8.31
CA PRO A 359 16.48 12.94 -7.39
C PRO A 359 15.87 13.18 -6.00
N SER A 360 14.54 13.03 -5.84
CA SER A 360 13.86 13.21 -4.55
C SER A 360 14.01 12.01 -3.60
N LEU A 361 14.61 10.90 -4.05
CA LEU A 361 14.85 9.71 -3.22
C LEU A 361 16.18 9.81 -2.49
N SER A 362 16.20 9.49 -1.19
CA SER A 362 17.41 9.50 -0.37
C SER A 362 18.49 8.54 -0.88
N CYS A 363 18.17 7.24 -0.94
CA CYS A 363 19.12 6.16 -1.23
C CYS A 363 19.67 6.22 -2.68
N PRO A 364 21.00 6.38 -2.88
CA PRO A 364 21.60 6.47 -4.21
C PRO A 364 21.47 5.17 -5.01
N ILE A 365 21.47 4.00 -4.35
CA ILE A 365 21.25 2.71 -5.02
C ILE A 365 19.85 2.61 -5.62
N SER A 366 18.82 3.05 -4.88
CA SER A 366 17.44 3.13 -5.39
C SER A 366 17.35 4.09 -6.57
N ARG A 367 18.08 5.23 -6.51
CA ARG A 367 18.16 6.20 -7.62
C ARG A 367 18.78 5.59 -8.88
N ILE A 368 19.94 4.94 -8.75
CA ILE A 368 20.61 4.24 -9.85
C ILE A 368 19.65 3.22 -10.49
N LYS A 369 19.07 2.31 -9.71
CA LYS A 369 18.16 1.27 -10.22
C LYS A 369 16.97 1.84 -10.99
N LEU A 370 16.37 2.93 -10.50
CA LEU A 370 15.22 3.57 -11.15
C LEU A 370 15.63 4.41 -12.38
N TYR A 371 16.82 5.03 -12.40
CA TYR A 371 17.37 5.66 -13.60
C TYR A 371 17.63 4.62 -14.70
N MET A 372 18.27 3.48 -14.40
CA MET A 372 18.54 2.43 -15.38
C MET A 372 17.22 1.86 -15.95
N LEU A 373 16.22 1.61 -15.10
CA LEU A 373 14.90 1.14 -15.54
C LEU A 373 14.15 2.17 -16.40
N THR A 374 14.23 3.45 -16.03
CA THR A 374 13.68 4.55 -16.85
C THR A 374 14.40 4.64 -18.20
N GLY A 375 15.72 4.48 -18.21
CA GLY A 375 16.54 4.45 -19.41
C GLY A 375 16.11 3.35 -20.37
N ALA A 376 16.00 2.10 -19.91
CA ALA A 376 15.55 0.98 -20.75
C ALA A 376 14.18 1.21 -21.39
N ILE A 377 13.22 1.71 -20.61
CA ILE A 377 11.85 1.96 -21.10
C ILE A 377 11.82 3.16 -22.06
N ALA A 378 12.64 4.20 -21.82
CA ALA A 378 12.81 5.29 -22.77
C ALA A 378 13.42 4.82 -24.10
N MET A 379 14.41 3.91 -24.10
CA MET A 379 14.97 3.34 -25.34
C MET A 379 13.92 2.54 -26.12
N ILE A 380 13.16 1.66 -25.45
CA ILE A 380 12.08 0.87 -26.08
C ILE A 380 10.99 1.77 -26.69
N ASN A 381 10.72 2.92 -26.09
CA ASN A 381 9.75 3.93 -26.57
C ASN A 381 10.37 4.99 -27.52
N ASN A 382 11.56 4.72 -28.08
CA ASN A 382 12.27 5.61 -29.01
C ASN A 382 12.48 7.05 -28.47
N CYS A 383 12.72 7.17 -27.16
CA CYS A 383 12.99 8.41 -26.44
C CYS A 383 14.49 8.48 -26.05
N MET A 384 15.37 8.31 -27.05
CA MET A 384 16.81 8.09 -26.85
C MET A 384 17.49 9.16 -25.98
N GLY A 385 17.19 10.45 -26.20
CA GLY A 385 17.77 11.54 -25.41
C GLY A 385 17.33 11.56 -23.93
N GLN A 386 16.13 11.04 -23.62
CA GLN A 386 15.69 10.83 -22.24
C GLN A 386 16.41 9.61 -21.64
N GLY A 387 16.62 8.56 -22.43
CA GLY A 387 17.40 7.38 -22.06
C GLY A 387 18.84 7.73 -21.67
N ASP A 388 19.54 8.47 -22.53
CA ASP A 388 20.92 8.94 -22.29
C ASP A 388 21.02 9.72 -20.98
N ALA A 389 20.15 10.73 -20.81
CA ALA A 389 20.13 11.56 -19.61
C ALA A 389 19.92 10.74 -18.33
N CYS A 390 19.02 9.75 -18.36
CA CYS A 390 18.81 8.82 -17.24
C CYS A 390 20.07 8.00 -16.92
N VAL A 391 20.66 7.31 -17.90
CA VAL A 391 21.80 6.41 -17.67
C VAL A 391 23.06 7.19 -17.26
N LYS A 392 23.30 8.34 -17.88
CA LYS A 392 24.36 9.30 -17.52
C LYS A 392 24.20 9.83 -16.08
N SER A 393 22.97 10.03 -15.63
CA SER A 393 22.68 10.40 -14.23
C SER A 393 22.86 9.23 -13.27
N ALA A 394 22.54 8.00 -13.68
CA ALA A 394 22.80 6.79 -12.91
C ALA A 394 24.31 6.60 -12.65
N VAL A 395 25.13 6.69 -13.70
CA VAL A 395 26.60 6.62 -13.59
C VAL A 395 27.12 7.73 -12.67
N LYS A 396 26.62 8.97 -12.81
CA LYS A 396 27.03 10.09 -11.93
C LYS A 396 26.69 9.86 -10.45
N THR A 397 25.54 9.26 -10.13
CA THR A 397 25.14 8.99 -8.74
C THR A 397 25.98 7.89 -8.06
N ILE A 398 26.83 7.14 -8.79
CA ILE A 398 27.82 6.24 -8.19
C ILE A 398 28.78 7.02 -7.26
N LEU A 399 29.11 8.27 -7.61
CA LEU A 399 29.95 9.17 -6.80
C LEU A 399 29.33 9.55 -5.43
N GLU A 400 28.04 9.26 -5.21
CA GLU A 400 27.33 9.52 -3.95
C GLU A 400 27.28 8.28 -3.02
N ILE A 401 27.58 7.09 -3.55
CA ILE A 401 27.64 5.84 -2.78
C ILE A 401 28.65 5.90 -1.60
N PRO A 402 29.85 6.51 -1.74
CA PRO A 402 30.81 6.70 -0.64
C PRO A 402 30.19 7.21 0.67
N GLN A 403 29.34 8.23 0.59
CA GLN A 403 28.69 8.82 1.76
C GLN A 403 27.64 7.87 2.34
N ALA A 404 26.75 7.33 1.49
CA ALA A 404 25.68 6.43 1.91
C ALA A 404 26.18 5.11 2.53
N PHE A 405 27.36 4.62 2.11
CA PHE A 405 28.01 3.46 2.70
C PHE A 405 28.56 3.77 4.10
N ASN A 406 29.21 4.92 4.30
CA ASN A 406 29.71 5.35 5.61
C ASN A 406 28.57 5.55 6.62
N ASP A 407 27.43 6.07 6.17
CA ASP A 407 26.19 6.17 6.96
C ASP A 407 25.54 4.80 7.26
N SER A 408 26.18 3.68 6.86
CA SER A 408 25.70 2.29 6.99
C SER A 408 24.32 2.03 6.36
N SER A 409 23.90 2.89 5.43
CA SER A 409 22.55 2.84 4.83
C SER A 409 22.43 1.86 3.66
N VAL A 410 23.56 1.35 3.15
CA VAL A 410 23.65 0.45 2.00
C VAL A 410 24.64 -0.69 2.30
N PRO A 411 24.27 -1.98 2.15
CA PRO A 411 25.20 -3.09 2.33
C PRO A 411 26.10 -3.30 1.10
N MET A 412 27.33 -3.79 1.33
CA MET A 412 28.35 -3.97 0.28
C MET A 412 27.87 -4.84 -0.89
N ASP A 413 27.16 -5.93 -0.63
CA ASP A 413 26.61 -6.83 -1.66
C ASP A 413 25.63 -6.15 -2.61
N GLU A 414 24.94 -5.10 -2.15
CA GLU A 414 24.00 -4.35 -2.97
C GLU A 414 24.71 -3.31 -3.84
N ILE A 415 25.82 -2.73 -3.38
CA ILE A 415 26.73 -1.92 -4.21
C ILE A 415 27.29 -2.80 -5.33
N LEU A 416 27.85 -3.96 -4.97
CA LEU A 416 28.38 -4.95 -5.93
C LEU A 416 27.35 -5.32 -6.99
N ARG A 417 26.16 -5.76 -6.57
CA ARG A 417 25.09 -6.17 -7.49
C ARG A 417 24.60 -5.02 -8.39
N THR A 418 24.55 -3.80 -7.87
CA THR A 418 24.03 -2.64 -8.61
C THR A 418 25.04 -2.17 -9.66
N ILE A 419 26.33 -2.07 -9.33
CA ILE A 419 27.36 -1.60 -10.27
C ILE A 419 27.65 -2.67 -11.33
N SER A 420 27.68 -3.95 -10.97
CA SER A 420 27.77 -5.04 -11.97
C SER A 420 26.54 -5.08 -12.89
N TYR A 421 25.35 -4.71 -12.40
CA TYR A 421 24.18 -4.54 -13.26
C TYR A 421 24.31 -3.32 -14.21
N VAL A 422 24.87 -2.19 -13.74
CA VAL A 422 25.17 -1.04 -14.61
C VAL A 422 26.16 -1.44 -15.70
N SER A 423 27.25 -2.14 -15.37
CA SER A 423 28.20 -2.68 -16.36
C SER A 423 27.51 -3.48 -17.46
N SER A 424 26.73 -4.50 -17.08
CA SER A 424 25.99 -5.33 -18.05
C SER A 424 25.00 -4.52 -18.88
N PHE A 425 24.25 -3.61 -18.27
CA PHE A 425 23.29 -2.77 -18.98
C PHE A 425 23.96 -1.91 -20.06
N LEU A 426 25.13 -1.34 -19.75
CA LEU A 426 25.87 -0.49 -20.69
C LEU A 426 26.36 -1.25 -21.93
N VAL A 427 26.52 -2.58 -21.87
CA VAL A 427 26.93 -3.39 -23.05
C VAL A 427 25.94 -3.23 -24.20
N ALA A 428 24.64 -3.19 -23.92
CA ALA A 428 23.58 -3.05 -24.92
C ALA A 428 23.16 -1.60 -25.18
N PHE A 429 23.64 -0.64 -24.38
CA PHE A 429 23.18 0.75 -24.46
C PHE A 429 24.00 1.53 -25.49
N PRO A 430 23.35 2.14 -26.51
CA PRO A 430 24.07 2.87 -27.55
C PRO A 430 24.66 4.18 -27.02
N ASP A 431 25.81 4.55 -27.56
CA ASP A 431 26.36 5.91 -27.37
C ASP A 431 25.52 6.93 -28.20
N PRO A 432 25.32 8.17 -27.71
CA PRO A 432 24.60 9.21 -28.41
C PRO A 432 25.40 9.72 -29.62
N PRO A 433 24.73 10.31 -30.64
CA PRO A 433 25.41 10.80 -31.84
C PRO A 433 26.44 11.91 -31.58
N ASP A 434 26.32 12.63 -30.45
CA ASP A 434 27.25 13.68 -30.03
C ASP A 434 28.45 13.14 -29.21
N ALA A 435 28.63 11.81 -29.11
CA ALA A 435 29.71 11.19 -28.35
C ALA A 435 31.08 11.44 -29.02
N VAL A 436 31.92 12.25 -28.36
CA VAL A 436 33.29 12.60 -28.81
C VAL A 436 34.22 11.38 -28.92
N ARG A 437 33.89 10.28 -28.22
CA ARG A 437 34.54 8.97 -28.31
C ARG A 437 33.52 7.85 -28.07
N PRO A 438 33.75 6.63 -28.60
CA PRO A 438 32.97 5.44 -28.22
C PRO A 438 33.05 5.14 -26.72
N LEU A 439 32.14 4.28 -26.24
CA LEU A 439 32.11 3.73 -24.88
C LEU A 439 32.11 4.80 -23.78
N TYR A 440 31.51 5.97 -24.06
CA TYR A 440 31.65 7.15 -23.21
C TYR A 440 31.06 6.94 -21.81
N LEU A 441 30.00 6.12 -21.70
CA LEU A 441 29.41 5.72 -20.41
C LEU A 441 30.29 4.73 -19.65
N PHE A 442 31.01 3.82 -20.33
CA PHE A 442 31.98 2.94 -19.67
C PHE A 442 33.19 3.72 -19.14
N ARG A 443 33.70 4.72 -19.89
CA ARG A 443 34.72 5.63 -19.36
C ARG A 443 34.19 6.51 -18.23
N GLY A 444 32.90 6.84 -18.22
CA GLY A 444 32.23 7.47 -17.08
C GLY A 444 32.14 6.55 -15.85
N LEU A 445 31.84 5.26 -16.07
CA LEU A 445 31.74 4.24 -15.04
C LEU A 445 33.10 3.92 -14.40
N GLU A 446 34.14 3.72 -15.23
CA GLU A 446 35.54 3.53 -14.83
C GLU A 446 35.99 4.66 -13.87
N LYS A 447 35.84 5.92 -14.29
CA LYS A 447 36.16 7.09 -13.45
C LYS A 447 35.35 7.17 -12.16
N SER A 448 34.15 6.59 -12.15
CA SER A 448 33.29 6.54 -10.97
C SER A 448 33.66 5.39 -10.01
N LEU A 449 34.25 4.29 -10.50
CA LEU A 449 34.80 3.22 -9.64
C LEU A 449 35.89 3.76 -8.73
N LYS A 450 36.78 4.64 -9.23
CA LYS A 450 37.88 5.24 -8.47
C LYS A 450 37.44 5.98 -7.19
N SER A 451 36.16 6.39 -7.08
CA SER A 451 35.59 6.97 -5.85
C SER A 451 35.23 5.94 -4.75
N LEU A 452 35.26 4.65 -5.07
CA LEU A 452 34.96 3.52 -4.17
C LEU A 452 36.23 2.82 -3.64
N GLU A 453 37.39 3.22 -4.16
CA GLU A 453 38.70 2.74 -3.74
C GLU A 453 38.95 3.09 -2.27
N GLY A 454 39.49 2.15 -1.49
CA GLY A 454 39.68 2.30 -0.04
C GLY A 454 38.40 2.30 0.81
N ILE A 455 37.21 2.36 0.21
CA ILE A 455 35.90 2.29 0.90
C ILE A 455 35.37 0.85 0.89
N LEU A 456 35.47 0.19 -0.26
CA LEU A 456 35.16 -1.24 -0.39
C LEU A 456 36.36 -2.09 0.07
N THR A 457 36.10 -3.35 0.46
CA THR A 457 37.20 -4.29 0.69
C THR A 457 37.98 -4.53 -0.62
N PRO A 458 39.29 -4.83 -0.58
CA PRO A 458 40.07 -5.10 -1.79
C PRO A 458 39.48 -6.22 -2.67
N SER A 459 38.85 -7.22 -2.04
CA SER A 459 38.09 -8.26 -2.76
C SER A 459 36.90 -7.69 -3.52
N ALA A 460 36.05 -6.89 -2.85
CA ALA A 460 34.88 -6.28 -3.46
C ALA A 460 35.24 -5.27 -4.56
N TYR A 461 36.27 -4.44 -4.35
CA TYR A 461 36.75 -3.50 -5.37
C TYR A 461 37.33 -4.23 -6.59
N CYS A 462 38.08 -5.31 -6.37
CA CYS A 462 38.59 -6.15 -7.46
C CYS A 462 37.44 -6.81 -8.26
N SER A 463 36.44 -7.38 -7.58
CA SER A 463 35.25 -7.94 -8.24
C SER A 463 34.45 -6.90 -9.05
N LEU A 464 34.37 -5.64 -8.61
CA LEU A 464 33.79 -4.56 -9.43
C LEU A 464 34.59 -4.30 -10.69
N ASN A 465 35.92 -4.14 -10.57
CA ASN A 465 36.77 -3.89 -11.73
C ASN A 465 36.73 -5.06 -12.73
N LEU A 466 36.67 -6.31 -12.27
CA LEU A 466 36.44 -7.50 -13.11
C LEU A 466 35.07 -7.49 -13.79
N ALA A 467 34.01 -7.08 -13.09
CA ALA A 467 32.66 -6.98 -13.66
C ALA A 467 32.53 -5.86 -14.71
N VAL A 468 33.26 -4.74 -14.56
CA VAL A 468 33.35 -3.69 -15.58
C VAL A 468 34.24 -4.12 -16.75
N LEU A 469 35.37 -4.78 -16.48
CA LEU A 469 36.27 -5.35 -17.50
C LEU A 469 35.51 -6.33 -18.42
N LYS A 470 34.69 -7.22 -17.85
CA LYS A 470 33.80 -8.11 -18.62
C LYS A 470 32.83 -7.35 -19.55
N GLY A 471 32.25 -6.25 -19.07
CA GLY A 471 31.36 -5.40 -19.89
C GLY A 471 32.09 -4.76 -21.06
N VAL A 472 33.26 -4.15 -20.80
CA VAL A 472 34.08 -3.50 -21.83
C VAL A 472 34.59 -4.51 -22.87
N CYS A 473 35.09 -5.67 -22.44
CA CYS A 473 35.46 -6.76 -23.36
C CYS A 473 34.28 -7.21 -24.24
N SER A 474 33.06 -7.28 -23.66
CA SER A 474 31.85 -7.65 -24.42
C SER A 474 31.49 -6.62 -25.49
N CYS A 475 31.89 -5.36 -25.32
CA CYS A 475 31.67 -4.30 -26.31
C CYS A 475 32.65 -4.35 -27.48
N ALA A 476 33.85 -4.90 -27.29
CA ALA A 476 34.85 -5.06 -28.35
C ALA A 476 34.56 -6.24 -29.31
N MET A 477 33.50 -7.02 -29.04
CA MET A 477 33.03 -8.12 -29.88
C MET A 477 32.44 -7.61 -31.20
N SER A 478 32.46 -8.45 -32.25
CA SER A 478 31.87 -8.13 -33.56
C SER A 478 30.33 -8.17 -33.60
N SER A 479 29.71 -8.62 -32.51
CA SER A 479 28.28 -8.57 -32.23
C SER A 479 28.13 -8.52 -30.71
N LEU A 480 27.27 -7.65 -30.20
CA LEU A 480 26.98 -7.60 -28.76
C LEU A 480 26.23 -8.86 -28.32
N PRO A 481 26.37 -9.31 -27.05
CA PRO A 481 25.66 -10.49 -26.56
C PRO A 481 24.14 -10.31 -26.40
N TYR A 482 23.64 -9.07 -26.37
CA TYR A 482 22.22 -8.70 -26.30
C TYR A 482 22.02 -7.22 -26.69
N HIS A 483 20.81 -6.88 -27.15
CA HIS A 483 20.43 -5.56 -27.67
C HIS A 483 19.08 -5.10 -27.11
N PHE A 484 18.79 -3.80 -27.17
CA PHE A 484 17.44 -3.28 -26.94
C PHE A 484 16.54 -3.49 -28.17
N ILE A 485 15.24 -3.70 -27.95
CA ILE A 485 14.27 -3.96 -29.02
C ILE A 485 14.12 -2.72 -29.90
N LYS A 486 14.35 -2.86 -31.22
CA LYS A 486 14.31 -1.78 -32.24
C LYS A 486 15.33 -0.65 -32.01
N VAL A 487 16.46 -0.92 -31.37
CA VAL A 487 17.54 0.05 -31.14
C VAL A 487 18.86 -0.57 -31.59
N ASP A 488 19.57 0.13 -32.49
CA ASP A 488 20.88 -0.31 -32.97
C ASP A 488 21.93 -0.19 -31.86
N GLY A 489 22.73 -1.24 -31.66
CA GLY A 489 23.77 -1.30 -30.64
C GLY A 489 25.10 -0.72 -31.11
N ASN A 490 26.05 -0.55 -30.18
CA ASN A 490 27.38 -0.01 -30.49
C ASN A 490 28.18 -0.89 -31.47
N ASP A 491 27.89 -2.19 -31.58
CA ASP A 491 28.40 -3.07 -32.64
C ASP A 491 27.94 -2.66 -34.04
N ILE A 492 26.68 -2.21 -34.18
CA ILE A 492 26.11 -1.71 -35.44
C ILE A 492 26.58 -0.27 -35.69
N LEU A 493 26.56 0.60 -34.68
CA LEU A 493 26.88 2.03 -34.79
C LEU A 493 28.36 2.28 -35.12
N TYR A 494 29.28 1.51 -34.53
CA TYR A 494 30.73 1.63 -34.76
C TYR A 494 31.32 0.51 -35.64
N GLY A 495 30.53 -0.51 -36.00
CA GLY A 495 30.96 -1.60 -36.90
C GLY A 495 32.13 -2.45 -36.38
N GLY A 496 32.43 -2.42 -35.08
CA GLY A 496 33.65 -3.01 -34.50
C GLY A 496 34.94 -2.33 -34.97
N GLY A 497 34.87 -1.05 -35.36
CA GLY A 497 35.98 -0.25 -35.91
C GLY A 497 37.16 -0.04 -34.94
N PRO A 498 38.33 0.38 -35.46
CA PRO A 498 39.57 0.45 -34.71
C PRO A 498 39.49 1.40 -33.50
N ASP A 499 38.82 2.55 -33.65
CA ASP A 499 38.71 3.56 -32.59
C ASP A 499 37.93 3.05 -31.37
N MET A 500 36.92 2.21 -31.59
CA MET A 500 36.15 1.55 -30.53
C MET A 500 36.99 0.52 -29.78
N LYS A 501 37.85 -0.22 -30.49
CA LYS A 501 38.76 -1.20 -29.89
C LYS A 501 39.88 -0.52 -29.12
N ALA A 502 40.48 0.54 -29.65
CA ALA A 502 41.50 1.32 -28.95
C ALA A 502 40.97 1.94 -27.64
N GLU A 503 39.78 2.56 -27.66
CA GLU A 503 39.16 3.11 -26.44
C GLU A 503 38.77 1.98 -25.45
N ALA A 504 38.36 0.80 -25.93
CA ALA A 504 38.13 -0.37 -25.09
C ALA A 504 39.43 -0.92 -24.46
N GLU A 505 40.52 -0.99 -25.23
CA GLU A 505 41.86 -1.43 -24.77
C GLU A 505 42.43 -0.46 -23.72
N ASP A 506 42.26 0.84 -23.89
CA ASP A 506 42.62 1.85 -22.89
C ASP A 506 41.83 1.65 -21.58
N ILE A 507 40.50 1.47 -21.65
CA ILE A 507 39.66 1.22 -20.45
C ILE A 507 40.06 -0.10 -19.78
N CYS A 508 40.26 -1.17 -20.57
CA CYS A 508 40.72 -2.46 -20.07
C CYS A 508 42.07 -2.35 -19.37
N THR A 509 42.99 -1.54 -19.88
CA THR A 509 44.32 -1.33 -19.30
C THR A 509 44.24 -0.65 -17.93
N GLU A 510 43.40 0.39 -17.78
CA GLU A 510 43.16 1.01 -16.47
C GLU A 510 42.55 0.01 -15.47
N LEU A 511 41.48 -0.69 -15.86
CA LEU A 511 40.79 -1.68 -15.00
C LEU A 511 41.69 -2.86 -14.60
N LEU A 512 42.51 -3.37 -15.54
CA LEU A 512 43.52 -4.40 -15.26
C LEU A 512 44.57 -3.91 -14.27
N SER A 513 44.99 -2.64 -14.35
CA SER A 513 45.95 -2.08 -13.39
C SER A 513 45.37 -2.02 -11.97
N ASN A 514 44.09 -1.65 -11.81
CA ASN A 514 43.37 -1.67 -10.54
C ASN A 514 43.26 -3.10 -9.98
N VAL A 515 42.82 -4.06 -10.81
CA VAL A 515 42.73 -5.49 -10.44
C VAL A 515 44.08 -6.04 -9.97
N LEU A 516 45.17 -5.72 -10.68
CA LEU A 516 46.52 -6.16 -10.31
C LEU A 516 47.12 -5.40 -9.12
N ALA A 517 46.56 -4.25 -8.73
CA ALA A 517 46.87 -3.59 -7.47
C ALA A 517 46.17 -4.30 -6.29
N SER A 518 44.84 -4.43 -6.32
CA SER A 518 44.08 -5.09 -5.25
C SER A 518 44.45 -6.58 -5.09
N LEU A 519 44.84 -7.28 -6.16
CA LEU A 519 45.37 -8.64 -6.08
C LEU A 519 46.69 -8.76 -5.28
N LYS A 520 47.48 -7.68 -5.15
CA LYS A 520 48.67 -7.66 -4.29
C LYS A 520 48.30 -7.45 -2.83
N GLU A 521 47.29 -6.63 -2.55
CA GLU A 521 46.77 -6.40 -1.19
C GLU A 521 46.08 -7.64 -0.62
N LEU A 522 45.49 -8.48 -1.48
CA LEU A 522 44.85 -9.74 -1.11
C LEU A 522 45.82 -10.87 -0.73
N ILE A 523 47.13 -10.73 -1.01
CA ILE A 523 48.15 -11.75 -0.71
C ILE A 523 48.22 -11.97 0.81
N GLY A 524 47.87 -13.18 1.25
CA GLY A 524 47.89 -13.56 2.67
C GLY A 524 46.67 -13.16 3.49
N LEU A 525 45.64 -12.54 2.88
CA LEU A 525 44.36 -12.28 3.54
C LEU A 525 43.37 -13.44 3.40
N SER A 526 43.26 -14.05 2.21
CA SER A 526 42.44 -15.24 1.98
C SER A 526 42.80 -15.94 0.67
N ASP A 527 43.47 -17.09 0.77
CA ASP A 527 43.87 -17.92 -0.38
C ASP A 527 42.69 -18.34 -1.26
N ALA A 528 41.51 -18.54 -0.66
CA ALA A 528 40.30 -18.94 -1.38
C ALA A 528 39.76 -17.81 -2.28
N LEU A 529 39.50 -16.63 -1.68
CA LEU A 529 39.04 -15.45 -2.44
C LEU A 529 40.07 -15.01 -3.48
N GLN A 530 41.37 -15.11 -3.15
CA GLN A 530 42.44 -14.82 -4.10
C GLN A 530 42.40 -15.79 -5.29
N VAL A 531 42.22 -17.10 -5.06
CA VAL A 531 42.09 -18.09 -6.14
C VAL A 531 40.87 -17.83 -7.02
N ASP A 532 39.71 -17.50 -6.45
CA ASP A 532 38.50 -17.26 -7.23
C ASP A 532 38.66 -16.04 -8.15
N ILE A 533 39.18 -14.92 -7.62
CA ILE A 533 39.48 -13.70 -8.38
C ILE A 533 40.54 -13.94 -9.47
N LEU A 534 41.59 -14.70 -9.16
CA LEU A 534 42.62 -15.06 -10.15
C LEU A 534 42.06 -15.94 -11.28
N CYS A 535 41.15 -16.88 -10.96
CA CYS A 535 40.49 -17.72 -11.95
C CYS A 535 39.55 -16.89 -12.83
N GLU A 536 38.76 -15.98 -12.23
CA GLU A 536 37.88 -15.08 -12.98
C GLU A 536 38.67 -14.18 -13.95
N LEU A 537 39.78 -13.58 -13.49
CA LEU A 537 40.67 -12.79 -14.34
C LEU A 537 41.26 -13.61 -15.50
N LEU A 538 41.74 -14.83 -15.20
CA LEU A 538 42.29 -15.72 -16.23
C LEU A 538 41.21 -16.13 -17.24
N GLU A 539 39.97 -16.38 -16.82
CA GLU A 539 38.85 -16.67 -17.72
C GLU A 539 38.50 -15.49 -18.64
N ILE A 540 38.55 -14.24 -18.16
CA ILE A 540 38.34 -13.05 -19.01
C ILE A 540 39.40 -12.98 -20.12
N ILE A 541 40.69 -13.16 -19.77
CA ILE A 541 41.80 -13.14 -20.73
C ILE A 541 41.68 -14.31 -21.72
N LEU A 542 41.36 -15.51 -21.21
CA LEU A 542 41.14 -16.70 -22.03
C LEU A 542 39.92 -16.62 -22.94
N GLN A 543 38.93 -15.77 -22.64
CA GLN A 543 37.81 -15.52 -23.54
C GLN A 543 38.15 -14.41 -24.55
N ASN A 544 38.58 -13.24 -24.09
CA ASN A 544 38.52 -12.00 -24.89
C ASN A 544 39.89 -11.42 -25.32
N GLY A 545 40.99 -11.76 -24.64
CA GLY A 545 42.32 -11.23 -24.96
C GLY A 545 43.00 -11.93 -26.13
N ASP A 546 43.97 -11.30 -26.79
CA ASP A 546 44.83 -11.93 -27.80
C ASP A 546 46.13 -12.46 -27.15
N LEU A 547 46.41 -13.77 -27.22
CA LEU A 547 47.65 -14.34 -26.67
C LEU A 547 48.84 -14.27 -27.65
N SER A 548 48.66 -13.62 -28.80
CA SER A 548 49.74 -13.18 -29.70
C SER A 548 50.55 -12.04 -29.10
N ASP A 549 49.96 -11.18 -28.26
CA ASP A 549 50.72 -10.21 -27.46
C ASP A 549 51.50 -10.95 -26.36
N GLU A 550 52.83 -10.81 -26.42
CA GLU A 550 53.74 -11.38 -25.41
C GLU A 550 53.39 -10.91 -24.00
N LYS A 551 52.93 -9.67 -23.79
CA LYS A 551 52.60 -9.17 -22.44
C LYS A 551 51.39 -9.92 -21.87
N LEU A 552 50.31 -10.03 -22.65
CA LEU A 552 49.09 -10.70 -22.20
C LEU A 552 49.27 -12.22 -22.06
N ASN A 553 50.05 -12.84 -22.95
CA ASN A 553 50.48 -14.24 -22.87
C ASN A 553 51.31 -14.49 -21.58
N ASN A 554 52.30 -13.64 -21.29
CA ASN A 554 53.11 -13.73 -20.07
C ASN A 554 52.27 -13.50 -18.79
N LEU A 555 51.29 -12.58 -18.82
CA LEU A 555 50.34 -12.40 -17.73
C LEU A 555 49.49 -13.67 -17.51
N ALA A 556 48.91 -14.23 -18.57
CA ALA A 556 48.11 -15.46 -18.48
C ALA A 556 48.91 -16.65 -17.95
N VAL A 557 50.17 -16.83 -18.38
CA VAL A 557 51.09 -17.86 -17.85
C VAL A 557 51.40 -17.62 -16.37
N SER A 558 51.61 -16.36 -15.97
CA SER A 558 51.88 -15.99 -14.57
C SER A 558 50.68 -16.27 -13.66
N LEU A 559 49.47 -15.87 -14.09
CA LEU A 559 48.21 -16.15 -13.39
C LEU A 559 47.96 -17.66 -13.27
N LEU A 560 48.10 -18.42 -14.36
CA LEU A 560 47.95 -19.87 -14.37
C LEU A 560 48.95 -20.54 -13.43
N THR A 561 50.19 -20.04 -13.34
CA THR A 561 51.21 -20.54 -12.41
C THR A 561 50.83 -20.25 -10.96
N LEU A 562 50.35 -19.04 -10.66
CA LEU A 562 49.92 -18.64 -9.32
C LEU A 562 48.71 -19.46 -8.83
N ILE A 563 47.70 -19.66 -9.69
CA ILE A 563 46.54 -20.55 -9.42
C ILE A 563 46.99 -22.00 -9.19
N ASN A 564 47.99 -22.48 -9.96
CA ASN A 564 48.55 -23.81 -9.78
C ASN A 564 49.30 -23.98 -8.44
N ASN A 565 49.82 -22.90 -7.86
CA ASN A 565 50.50 -22.94 -6.55
C ASN A 565 49.50 -22.84 -5.38
N ILE A 566 48.50 -21.94 -5.44
CA ILE A 566 47.61 -21.64 -4.31
C ILE A 566 46.39 -22.59 -4.25
N SER A 567 45.75 -22.90 -5.39
CA SER A 567 44.45 -23.60 -5.37
C SER A 567 44.58 -25.07 -4.94
N PRO A 568 43.70 -25.61 -4.08
CA PRO A 568 43.61 -27.07 -3.86
C PRO A 568 42.86 -27.82 -4.97
N ASN A 569 42.12 -27.11 -5.85
CA ASN A 569 41.16 -27.74 -6.77
C ASN A 569 41.83 -28.25 -8.06
N THR A 570 42.20 -29.53 -8.08
CA THR A 570 42.85 -30.18 -9.24
C THR A 570 41.95 -30.30 -10.48
N LYS A 571 40.62 -30.22 -10.35
CA LYS A 571 39.70 -30.22 -11.51
C LYS A 571 39.68 -28.85 -12.20
N LEU A 572 39.62 -27.77 -11.41
CA LEU A 572 39.68 -26.39 -11.91
C LEU A 572 41.00 -26.11 -12.65
N LYS A 573 42.14 -26.49 -12.05
CA LYS A 573 43.47 -26.39 -12.68
C LYS A 573 43.53 -27.07 -14.05
N LYS A 574 42.97 -28.28 -14.19
CA LYS A 574 42.93 -29.03 -15.45
C LYS A 574 42.08 -28.32 -16.51
N ASN A 575 40.92 -27.78 -16.13
CA ASN A 575 40.05 -27.04 -17.04
C ASN A 575 40.71 -25.75 -17.56
N LEU A 576 41.23 -24.91 -16.67
CA LEU A 576 41.91 -23.65 -17.04
C LEU A 576 43.12 -23.90 -17.95
N LYS A 577 43.94 -24.89 -17.63
CA LYS A 577 45.08 -25.29 -18.47
C LYS A 577 44.63 -25.79 -19.85
N LEU A 578 43.56 -26.59 -19.93
CA LEU A 578 43.01 -27.05 -21.21
C LEU A 578 42.47 -25.89 -22.06
N MET A 579 41.87 -24.86 -21.45
CA MET A 579 41.41 -23.66 -22.18
C MET A 579 42.60 -22.84 -22.71
N PHE A 580 43.65 -22.62 -21.90
CA PHE A 580 44.88 -21.97 -22.35
C PHE A 580 45.56 -22.73 -23.50
N GLU A 581 45.73 -24.06 -23.39
CA GLU A 581 46.31 -24.89 -24.44
C GLU A 581 45.46 -24.97 -25.71
N LYS A 582 44.14 -24.80 -25.63
CA LYS A 582 43.25 -24.69 -26.79
C LYS A 582 43.38 -23.33 -27.47
N LYS A 583 43.30 -22.24 -26.71
CA LYS A 583 43.37 -20.88 -27.26
C LYS A 583 44.70 -20.62 -27.98
N LYS A 584 45.80 -20.98 -27.33
CA LYS A 584 47.15 -20.87 -27.92
C LYS A 584 47.37 -21.74 -29.17
N LYS A 585 46.49 -22.72 -29.47
CA LYS A 585 46.49 -23.51 -30.72
C LYS A 585 45.54 -22.99 -31.79
N ASN A 586 44.72 -21.98 -31.48
CA ASN A 586 43.87 -21.29 -32.44
C ASN A 586 44.48 -19.95 -32.90
N GLU A 587 45.45 -19.44 -32.14
CA GLU A 587 46.18 -18.17 -32.35
C GLU A 587 47.63 -18.42 -32.84
N GLN A 588 47.95 -19.67 -33.22
CA GLN A 588 49.23 -20.13 -33.79
C GLN A 588 48.98 -20.83 -35.13
#